data_AF-A0A015JZG2-F1
#
_entry.id   AF-A0A015JZG2-F1
#
_cell.length_a   1.000
_cell.length_b   1.000
_cell.length_c   1.000
_cell.angle_alpha   90.00
_cell.angle_beta   90.00
_cell.angle_gamma   90.00
#
_symmetry.space_group_name_H-M   'P 1'
#
loop_
_entity.id
_entity.type
_entity.pdbx_description
1 polymer ?
#
loop_
_entity_poly.entity_id
_entity_poly.type
_entity_poly.pdbx_seq_one_letter_code
_entity_poly.pdbx_strand_id
1 'polypeptide(L)'
;MIKQLPDEFLNELIILYNDIIDKGFIPSSWQDALLYPIPKPTWWDNDIQHTRPIVLLDTFRKLLVKVINSRLNLFLSSCEILQHNNRAGTQGSSCMEIILTLQTAIIAANSQKKKLYIMIQDLSKAYDRLNISLLQCALKRICTPEKIITFIINLFTNRKNQVLFEDWIGDAYDVINGIDQGESICPLLWVIYYDPMFEKINTLDFDGVNYTTTLPKRVDDDDPEDVIRESFSAKVLGYLDDTTWLADNLKNLQHNLNIADDFYQFASIKINKRKSVILHNRKLDERMLNLQFESEAVDVKLLPYGQGTRILGVYLSANDSNSTTIAKINSGTYPISHYIIDPKHLYNHIKSLRTKGIFFLDQVITIDHAYLEDYNDIKKSLQNKQGRIPRWYNFLKDKLTLCSNNRLTIKLENPIIKNPRIERLRSPSTINEPVTYKGPRKWFHEKAILSIHPSHSVPTLYAEHWIHVPDTQSQLTPRSRSNILQPCSGCNLHFPYFVGDCQAKCILKLQ
;
A
#
# COMPACT_ATOMS: atom_id res chain seq x y z
N MET A 1 21.38 13.42 -19.65
CA MET A 1 22.06 12.53 -20.58
C MET A 1 21.20 12.19 -21.79
N ILE A 2 20.24 11.24 -21.76
CA ILE A 2 19.46 10.89 -22.99
C ILE A 2 18.66 12.07 -23.56
N LYS A 3 18.04 12.90 -22.70
CA LYS A 3 17.31 14.11 -23.14
C LYS A 3 18.18 15.21 -23.77
N GLN A 4 19.51 15.05 -23.74
CA GLN A 4 20.47 16.02 -24.29
C GLN A 4 21.15 15.46 -25.55
N LEU A 5 20.71 14.30 -26.05
CA LEU A 5 21.23 13.73 -27.28
C LEU A 5 20.71 14.52 -28.49
N PRO A 6 21.51 14.62 -29.58
CA PRO A 6 21.07 15.25 -30.83
C PRO A 6 19.85 14.55 -31.44
N ASP A 7 19.05 15.30 -32.20
CA ASP A 7 17.84 14.79 -32.84
C ASP A 7 18.14 13.67 -33.84
N GLU A 8 19.30 13.72 -34.51
CA GLU A 8 19.76 12.66 -35.42
C GLU A 8 19.92 11.33 -34.68
N PHE A 9 20.49 11.36 -33.47
CA PHE A 9 20.65 10.16 -32.64
C PHE A 9 19.29 9.64 -32.15
N LEU A 10 18.35 10.53 -31.82
CA LEU A 10 17.00 10.14 -31.43
C LEU A 10 16.26 9.45 -32.59
N ASN A 11 16.45 9.90 -33.84
CA ASN A 11 15.88 9.26 -35.02
C ASN A 11 16.44 7.86 -35.24
N GLU A 12 17.75 7.67 -35.10
CA GLU A 12 18.38 6.35 -35.17
C GLU A 12 17.88 5.41 -34.07
N LEU A 13 17.69 5.92 -32.84
CA LEU A 13 17.08 5.13 -31.76
C LEU A 13 15.64 4.71 -32.08
N ILE A 14 14.85 5.57 -32.74
CA ILE A 14 13.48 5.23 -33.14
C ILE A 14 13.50 4.10 -34.17
N ILE A 15 14.37 4.18 -35.19
CA ILE A 15 14.55 3.12 -36.19
C ILE A 15 14.93 1.81 -35.49
N LEU A 16 15.95 1.85 -34.64
CA LEU A 16 16.40 0.69 -33.86
C LEU A 16 15.27 0.07 -33.03
N TYR A 17 14.49 0.89 -32.31
CA TYR A 17 13.40 0.42 -31.46
C TYR A 17 12.26 -0.19 -32.25
N ASN A 18 11.89 0.40 -33.40
CA ASN A 18 10.89 -0.19 -34.28
C ASN A 18 11.37 -1.55 -34.82
N ASP A 19 12.63 -1.62 -35.26
CA ASP A 19 13.26 -2.86 -35.73
C ASP A 19 13.28 -3.95 -34.64
N ILE A 20 13.63 -3.61 -33.41
CA ILE A 20 13.61 -4.52 -32.25
C ILE A 20 12.21 -5.09 -32.03
N ILE A 21 11.17 -4.25 -32.08
CA ILE A 21 9.79 -4.68 -31.87
C ILE A 21 9.29 -5.54 -33.05
N ASP A 22 9.58 -5.12 -34.28
CA ASP A 22 9.06 -5.79 -35.48
C ASP A 22 9.73 -7.15 -35.73
N LYS A 23 11.03 -7.24 -35.47
CA LYS A 23 11.81 -8.48 -35.62
C LYS A 23 11.83 -9.32 -34.34
N GLY A 24 11.47 -8.74 -33.20
CA GLY A 24 11.45 -9.40 -31.90
C GLY A 24 12.85 -9.72 -31.33
N PHE A 25 13.94 -9.16 -31.86
CA PHE A 25 15.29 -9.46 -31.36
C PHE A 25 15.67 -8.53 -30.19
N ILE A 26 16.36 -9.06 -29.19
CA ILE A 26 16.94 -8.26 -28.10
C ILE A 26 18.46 -8.17 -28.32
N PRO A 27 19.06 -6.95 -28.29
CA PRO A 27 20.51 -6.80 -28.35
C PRO A 27 21.21 -7.63 -27.27
N SER A 28 22.34 -8.27 -27.60
CA SER A 28 23.08 -9.10 -26.64
C SER A 28 23.51 -8.31 -25.40
N SER A 29 23.88 -7.04 -25.56
CA SER A 29 24.23 -6.14 -24.45
C SER A 29 23.08 -5.89 -23.46
N TRP A 30 21.84 -6.21 -23.82
CA TRP A 30 20.66 -6.09 -22.96
C TRP A 30 20.33 -7.38 -22.20
N GLN A 31 20.99 -8.49 -22.53
CA GLN A 31 20.80 -9.81 -21.91
C GLN A 31 21.70 -10.02 -20.69
N ASP A 32 22.80 -9.27 -20.62
CA ASP A 32 23.70 -9.26 -19.47
C ASP A 32 23.29 -8.18 -18.46
N ALA A 33 23.27 -8.51 -17.17
CA ALA A 33 22.94 -7.54 -16.13
C ALA A 33 23.71 -7.76 -14.81
N LEU A 34 23.79 -6.70 -14.01
CA LEU A 34 24.42 -6.75 -12.69
C LEU A 34 23.36 -6.81 -11.59
N LEU A 35 23.44 -7.82 -10.72
CA LEU A 35 22.60 -7.94 -9.53
C LEU A 35 23.28 -7.24 -8.36
N TYR A 36 22.62 -6.24 -7.80
CA TYR A 36 23.05 -5.54 -6.59
C TYR A 36 22.11 -5.85 -5.41
N PRO A 37 22.61 -6.50 -4.33
CA PRO A 37 21.78 -6.85 -3.18
C PRO A 37 21.56 -5.65 -2.24
N ILE A 38 20.34 -5.13 -2.19
CA ILE A 38 19.96 -4.02 -1.30
C ILE A 38 19.39 -4.54 0.02
N PRO A 39 19.96 -4.21 1.20
CA PRO A 39 19.43 -4.65 2.48
C PRO A 39 17.96 -4.23 2.71
N LYS A 40 17.15 -5.18 3.18
CA LYS A 40 15.81 -4.91 3.73
C LYS A 40 15.96 -4.07 4.99
N PRO A 41 14.91 -3.32 5.40
CA PRO A 41 14.96 -2.47 6.59
C PRO A 41 14.75 -3.31 7.87
N THR A 42 15.60 -4.33 8.03
CA THR A 42 15.73 -5.29 9.12
C THR A 42 17.22 -5.48 9.45
N TRP A 43 17.56 -6.18 10.54
CA TRP A 43 18.95 -6.58 10.76
C TRP A 43 19.37 -7.54 9.63
N TRP A 44 20.49 -7.24 8.97
CA TRP A 44 20.97 -7.98 7.79
C TRP A 44 21.49 -9.38 8.18
N ASP A 45 22.24 -9.46 9.28
CA ASP A 45 22.85 -10.68 9.82
C ASP A 45 23.65 -11.53 8.84
N ASN A 46 24.13 -10.94 7.73
CA ASN A 46 24.75 -11.67 6.62
C ASN A 46 23.85 -12.74 5.99
N ASP A 47 22.54 -12.64 6.19
CA ASP A 47 21.56 -13.52 5.57
C ASP A 47 21.01 -12.87 4.29
N ILE A 48 21.32 -13.49 3.14
CA ILE A 48 20.85 -13.05 1.83
C ILE A 48 19.32 -13.00 1.71
N GLN A 49 18.58 -13.70 2.58
CA GLN A 49 17.12 -13.58 2.63
C GLN A 49 16.67 -12.19 3.10
N HIS A 50 17.55 -11.44 3.77
CA HIS A 50 17.34 -10.07 4.20
C HIS A 50 17.77 -9.01 3.17
N THR A 51 18.02 -9.36 1.90
CA THR A 51 18.22 -8.39 0.80
C THR A 51 17.10 -8.45 -0.23
N ARG A 52 17.07 -7.40 -1.07
CA ARG A 52 16.37 -7.37 -2.35
C ARG A 52 17.41 -7.44 -3.48
N PRO A 53 17.35 -8.43 -4.36
CA PRO A 53 18.25 -8.50 -5.51
C PRO A 53 17.79 -7.52 -6.60
N ILE A 54 18.36 -6.31 -6.65
CA ILE A 54 18.03 -5.35 -7.70
C ILE A 54 18.91 -5.58 -8.93
N VAL A 55 18.30 -5.73 -10.09
CA VAL A 55 18.99 -5.92 -11.36
C VAL A 55 19.22 -4.56 -12.03
N LEU A 56 20.48 -4.23 -12.27
CA LEU A 56 20.93 -3.05 -12.98
C LEU A 56 20.93 -3.36 -14.48
N LEU A 57 19.92 -2.84 -15.18
CA LEU A 57 19.70 -3.05 -16.61
C LEU A 57 20.16 -1.85 -17.45
N ASP A 58 20.44 -2.11 -18.73
CA ASP A 58 20.83 -1.10 -19.71
C ASP A 58 19.84 0.08 -19.80
N THR A 59 20.37 1.28 -20.02
CA THR A 59 19.57 2.50 -20.00
C THR A 59 18.69 2.65 -21.25
N PHE A 60 19.18 2.23 -22.42
CA PHE A 60 18.38 2.24 -23.66
C PHE A 60 17.30 1.16 -23.64
N ARG A 61 17.61 -0.03 -23.07
CA ARG A 61 16.58 -1.05 -22.76
C ARG A 61 15.44 -0.45 -21.93
N LYS A 62 15.78 0.16 -20.79
CA LYS A 62 14.78 0.77 -19.90
C LYS A 62 13.95 1.85 -20.59
N LEU A 63 14.55 2.61 -21.52
CA LEU A 63 13.83 3.63 -22.28
C LEU A 63 12.75 2.99 -23.18
N LEU A 64 13.11 1.99 -23.98
CA LEU A 64 12.17 1.30 -24.85
C LEU A 64 11.08 0.60 -24.03
N VAL A 65 11.46 -0.15 -23.00
CA VAL A 65 10.51 -0.86 -22.14
C VAL A 65 9.56 0.11 -21.45
N LYS A 66 10.03 1.30 -21.05
CA LYS A 66 9.16 2.33 -20.48
C LYS A 66 8.13 2.84 -21.49
N VAL A 67 8.51 3.03 -22.76
CA VAL A 67 7.56 3.42 -23.83
C VAL A 67 6.49 2.36 -24.02
N ILE A 68 6.88 1.08 -24.11
CA ILE A 68 5.95 -0.04 -24.23
C ILE A 68 5.03 -0.14 -23.01
N ASN A 69 5.59 -0.06 -21.81
CA ASN A 69 4.84 -0.09 -20.56
C ASN A 69 3.80 1.03 -20.48
N SER A 70 4.15 2.26 -20.88
CA SER A 70 3.20 3.38 -20.89
C SER A 70 2.05 3.16 -21.88
N ARG A 71 2.33 2.63 -23.09
CA ARG A 71 1.30 2.34 -24.09
C ARG A 71 0.37 1.20 -23.63
N LEU A 72 0.95 0.12 -23.09
CA LEU A 72 0.19 -1.02 -22.60
C LEU A 72 -0.66 -0.65 -21.38
N ASN A 73 -0.13 0.13 -20.44
CA ASN A 73 -0.89 0.66 -19.31
C ASN A 73 -2.08 1.51 -19.77
N LEU A 74 -1.86 2.43 -20.72
CA LEU A 74 -2.94 3.29 -21.22
C LEU A 74 -4.09 2.45 -21.81
N PHE A 75 -3.75 1.42 -22.59
CA PHE A 75 -4.72 0.49 -23.17
C PHE A 75 -5.48 -0.30 -22.08
N LEU A 76 -4.76 -0.88 -21.13
CA LEU A 76 -5.35 -1.67 -20.05
C LEU A 76 -6.18 -0.83 -19.06
N SER A 77 -5.85 0.45 -18.90
CA SER A 77 -6.66 1.38 -18.10
C SER A 77 -7.94 1.81 -18.83
N SER A 78 -7.97 1.75 -20.18
CA SER A 78 -9.15 2.10 -20.98
C SER A 78 -10.09 0.93 -21.24
N CYS A 79 -9.58 -0.30 -21.17
CA CYS A 79 -10.33 -1.51 -21.46
C CYS A 79 -10.49 -2.29 -20.16
N GLU A 80 -11.72 -2.56 -19.72
CA GLU A 80 -12.04 -3.30 -18.48
C GLU A 80 -11.74 -4.82 -18.61
N ILE A 81 -10.57 -5.17 -19.12
CA ILE A 81 -10.13 -6.55 -19.39
C ILE A 81 -9.53 -7.20 -18.14
N LEU A 82 -8.83 -6.41 -17.31
CA LEU A 82 -8.23 -6.90 -16.06
C LEU A 82 -9.19 -6.73 -14.89
N GLN A 83 -9.13 -7.68 -13.97
CA GLN A 83 -9.86 -7.65 -12.73
C GLN A 83 -9.38 -6.50 -11.85
N HIS A 84 -10.33 -5.83 -11.20
CA HIS A 84 -10.10 -4.66 -10.37
C HIS A 84 -9.56 -4.98 -8.96
N ASN A 85 -9.19 -6.23 -8.71
CA ASN A 85 -8.72 -6.73 -7.42
C ASN A 85 -7.27 -6.31 -7.14
N ASN A 86 -6.39 -6.26 -8.16
CA ASN A 86 -4.97 -5.87 -8.00
C ASN A 86 -4.69 -4.48 -8.58
N ARG A 87 -4.29 -3.55 -7.72
CA ARG A 87 -4.23 -2.11 -8.03
C ARG A 87 -2.81 -1.53 -8.10
N ALA A 88 -1.78 -2.36 -8.13
CA ALA A 88 -0.40 -1.90 -7.93
C ALA A 88 0.40 -1.58 -9.20
N GLY A 89 -0.09 -1.99 -10.37
CA GLY A 89 0.65 -1.88 -11.65
C GLY A 89 -0.07 -1.08 -12.73
N THR A 90 -1.33 -0.69 -12.50
CA THR A 90 -2.20 -0.01 -13.47
C THR A 90 -2.14 1.51 -13.29
N GLN A 91 -2.18 2.24 -14.40
CA GLN A 91 -2.20 3.70 -14.36
C GLN A 91 -3.44 4.22 -13.62
N GLY A 92 -3.24 5.19 -12.73
CA GLY A 92 -4.31 5.79 -11.95
C GLY A 92 -4.67 5.04 -10.66
N SER A 93 -4.09 3.88 -10.41
CA SER A 93 -4.35 3.09 -9.21
C SER A 93 -3.39 3.39 -8.06
N SER A 94 -3.83 3.12 -6.84
CA SER A 94 -3.09 3.41 -5.61
C SER A 94 -3.34 2.32 -4.56
N CYS A 95 -2.41 2.14 -3.63
CA CYS A 95 -2.63 1.30 -2.45
C CYS A 95 -3.86 1.75 -1.63
N MET A 96 -4.26 3.01 -1.79
CA MET A 96 -5.40 3.59 -1.10
C MET A 96 -6.74 2.93 -1.46
N GLU A 97 -6.92 2.50 -2.71
CA GLU A 97 -8.16 1.81 -3.11
C GLU A 97 -8.32 0.51 -2.34
N ILE A 98 -7.24 -0.24 -2.16
CA ILE A 98 -7.22 -1.49 -1.39
C ILE A 98 -7.49 -1.21 0.09
N ILE A 99 -6.80 -0.22 0.66
CA ILE A 99 -6.98 0.19 2.06
C ILE A 99 -8.44 0.62 2.34
N LEU A 100 -9.03 1.42 1.45
CA LEU A 100 -10.42 1.85 1.59
C LEU A 100 -11.41 0.71 1.42
N THR A 101 -11.18 -0.19 0.48
CA THR A 101 -12.01 -1.38 0.30
C THR A 101 -12.00 -2.23 1.58
N LEU A 102 -10.83 -2.43 2.19
CA LEU A 102 -10.69 -3.11 3.48
C LEU A 102 -11.41 -2.37 4.61
N GLN A 103 -11.20 -1.06 4.73
CA GLN A 103 -11.83 -0.24 5.76
C GLN A 103 -13.35 -0.26 5.64
N THR A 104 -13.89 -0.19 4.42
CA THR A 104 -15.32 -0.30 4.15
C THR A 104 -15.86 -1.65 4.58
N ALA A 105 -15.17 -2.75 4.24
CA ALA A 105 -15.55 -4.09 4.69
C ALA A 105 -15.57 -4.21 6.22
N ILE A 106 -14.57 -3.64 6.90
CA ILE A 106 -14.47 -3.61 8.38
C ILE A 106 -15.65 -2.83 8.98
N ILE A 107 -15.89 -1.61 8.52
CA ILE A 107 -16.98 -0.76 9.05
C ILE A 107 -18.33 -1.44 8.83
N ALA A 108 -18.59 -1.93 7.62
CA ALA A 108 -19.86 -2.57 7.26
C ALA A 108 -20.11 -3.85 8.07
N ALA A 109 -19.08 -4.68 8.27
CA ALA A 109 -19.20 -5.88 9.10
C ALA A 109 -19.60 -5.55 10.54
N ASN A 110 -18.94 -4.54 11.13
CA ASN A 110 -19.18 -4.15 12.50
C ASN A 110 -20.53 -3.45 12.68
N SER A 111 -20.92 -2.57 11.75
CA SER A 111 -22.22 -1.88 11.78
C SER A 111 -23.40 -2.85 11.64
N GLN A 112 -23.27 -3.84 10.74
CA GLN A 112 -24.29 -4.89 10.51
C GLN A 112 -24.18 -6.07 11.48
N LYS A 113 -23.22 -6.04 12.43
CA LYS A 113 -22.92 -7.14 13.37
C LYS A 113 -22.65 -8.48 12.68
N LYS A 114 -22.16 -8.46 11.43
CA LYS A 114 -21.79 -9.66 10.66
C LYS A 114 -20.39 -10.15 11.05
N LYS A 115 -20.11 -11.42 10.79
CA LYS A 115 -18.77 -11.99 10.96
C LYS A 115 -17.87 -11.50 9.82
N LEU A 116 -16.61 -11.22 10.15
CA LEU A 116 -15.58 -10.84 9.19
C LEU A 116 -14.27 -11.51 9.56
N TYR A 117 -13.67 -12.16 8.58
CA TYR A 117 -12.33 -12.72 8.60
C TYR A 117 -11.51 -12.03 7.50
N ILE A 118 -10.34 -11.52 7.87
CA ILE A 118 -9.40 -10.90 6.94
C ILE A 118 -8.11 -11.71 7.02
N MET A 119 -7.78 -12.45 5.96
CA MET A 119 -6.52 -13.20 5.91
C MET A 119 -5.51 -12.43 5.05
N ILE A 120 -4.34 -12.15 5.62
CA ILE A 120 -3.22 -11.57 4.90
C ILE A 120 -2.27 -12.69 4.51
N GLN A 121 -1.92 -12.75 3.23
CA GLN A 121 -1.04 -13.74 2.63
C GLN A 121 0.16 -13.04 1.99
N ASP A 122 1.37 -13.45 2.40
CA ASP A 122 2.66 -12.98 1.84
C ASP A 122 3.13 -14.01 0.82
N LEU A 123 3.32 -13.61 -0.44
CA LEU A 123 3.91 -14.48 -1.46
C LEU A 123 5.44 -14.39 -1.42
N SER A 124 6.12 -15.52 -1.62
CA SER A 124 7.56 -15.64 -1.51
C SER A 124 8.22 -15.51 -2.87
N LYS A 125 9.06 -14.48 -3.03
CA LYS A 125 9.89 -14.26 -4.24
C LYS A 125 9.06 -14.27 -5.53
N ALA A 126 7.97 -13.50 -5.54
CA ALA A 126 7.00 -13.46 -6.64
C ALA A 126 7.65 -13.29 -8.02
N TYR A 127 8.54 -12.30 -8.18
CA TYR A 127 9.18 -12.02 -9.47
C TYR A 127 10.17 -13.10 -9.88
N ASP A 128 10.94 -13.65 -8.93
CA ASP A 128 11.99 -14.63 -9.22
C ASP A 128 11.41 -16.01 -9.61
N ARG A 129 10.15 -16.29 -9.25
CA ARG A 129 9.46 -17.57 -9.50
C ARG A 129 8.58 -17.59 -10.73
N LEU A 130 8.33 -16.43 -11.33
CA LEU A 130 7.38 -16.30 -12.43
C LEU A 130 7.81 -17.16 -13.63
N ASN A 131 6.88 -17.98 -14.11
CA ASN A 131 7.09 -18.85 -15.27
C ASN A 131 6.84 -18.09 -16.58
N ILE A 132 7.86 -17.99 -17.43
CA ILE A 132 7.81 -17.20 -18.67
C ILE A 132 6.75 -17.72 -19.67
N SER A 133 6.58 -19.05 -19.78
CA SER A 133 5.56 -19.65 -20.65
C SER A 133 4.14 -19.31 -20.19
N LEU A 134 3.89 -19.33 -18.87
CA LEU A 134 2.59 -18.94 -18.32
C LEU A 134 2.34 -17.43 -18.46
N LEU A 135 3.37 -16.60 -18.35
CA LEU A 135 3.26 -15.18 -18.67
C LEU A 135 2.85 -14.95 -20.13
N GLN A 136 3.40 -15.74 -21.06
CA GLN A 136 2.99 -15.68 -22.46
C GLN A 136 1.49 -16.01 -22.62
N CYS A 137 1.00 -17.04 -21.93
CA CYS A 137 -0.42 -17.39 -21.91
C CYS A 137 -1.29 -16.26 -21.34
N ALA A 138 -0.85 -15.63 -20.24
CA ALA A 138 -1.56 -14.51 -19.62
C ALA A 138 -1.64 -13.29 -20.55
N LEU A 139 -0.55 -12.96 -21.26
CA LEU A 139 -0.53 -11.89 -22.27
C LEU A 139 -1.45 -12.18 -23.47
N LYS A 140 -1.54 -13.44 -23.90
CA LYS A 140 -2.47 -13.89 -24.95
C LYS A 140 -3.93 -13.78 -24.51
N ARG A 141 -4.24 -14.12 -23.26
CA ARG A 141 -5.60 -14.01 -22.68
C ARG A 141 -6.15 -12.59 -22.76
N ILE A 142 -5.31 -11.57 -22.59
CA ILE A 142 -5.71 -10.16 -22.68
C ILE A 142 -5.59 -9.58 -24.12
N CYS A 143 -5.47 -10.44 -25.12
CA CYS A 143 -5.37 -10.07 -26.54
C CYS A 143 -4.19 -9.13 -26.86
N THR A 144 -3.06 -9.27 -26.16
CA THR A 144 -1.85 -8.49 -26.49
C THR A 144 -1.34 -8.87 -27.89
N PRO A 145 -0.95 -7.92 -28.75
CA PRO A 145 -0.42 -8.23 -30.08
C PRO A 145 0.82 -9.12 -30.02
N GLU A 146 0.90 -10.15 -30.90
CA GLU A 146 1.97 -11.17 -30.84
C GLU A 146 3.39 -10.57 -30.93
N LYS A 147 3.57 -9.47 -31.67
CA LYS A 147 4.85 -8.74 -31.72
C LYS A 147 5.30 -8.24 -30.35
N ILE A 148 4.36 -7.67 -29.58
CA ILE A 148 4.62 -7.17 -28.22
C ILE A 148 4.85 -8.33 -27.25
N ILE A 149 4.08 -9.42 -27.39
CA ILE A 149 4.30 -10.64 -26.60
C ILE A 149 5.72 -11.16 -26.85
N THR A 150 6.11 -11.30 -28.12
CA THR A 150 7.44 -11.80 -28.51
C THR A 150 8.55 -10.93 -27.94
N PHE A 151 8.42 -9.60 -28.08
CA PHE A 151 9.35 -8.65 -27.46
C PHE A 151 9.43 -8.83 -25.94
N ILE A 152 8.30 -8.88 -25.22
CA ILE A 152 8.27 -9.03 -23.76
C ILE A 152 8.91 -10.34 -23.32
N ILE A 153 8.58 -11.46 -23.98
CA ILE A 153 9.15 -12.76 -23.64
C ILE A 153 10.65 -12.77 -23.89
N ASN A 154 11.09 -12.24 -25.04
CA ASN A 154 12.51 -12.22 -25.39
C ASN A 154 13.35 -11.32 -24.46
N LEU A 155 12.76 -10.32 -23.80
CA LEU A 155 13.44 -9.55 -22.74
C LEU A 155 13.87 -10.40 -21.54
N PHE A 156 13.16 -11.50 -21.27
CA PHE A 156 13.37 -12.33 -20.09
C PHE A 156 13.99 -13.70 -20.39
N THR A 157 14.24 -14.04 -21.66
CA THR A 157 14.92 -15.27 -22.09
C THR A 157 16.41 -15.07 -22.33
N ASN A 158 17.21 -16.13 -22.16
CA ASN A 158 18.66 -16.16 -22.43
C ASN A 158 19.44 -15.04 -21.71
N ARG A 159 19.10 -14.78 -20.45
CA ARG A 159 19.74 -13.73 -19.65
C ARG A 159 20.84 -14.30 -18.77
N LYS A 160 21.89 -13.50 -18.58
CA LYS A 160 22.97 -13.77 -17.64
C LYS A 160 23.09 -12.64 -16.64
N ASN A 161 23.24 -13.00 -15.39
CA ASN A 161 23.47 -12.05 -14.32
C ASN A 161 24.83 -12.28 -13.68
N GLN A 162 25.45 -11.21 -13.19
CA GLN A 162 26.62 -11.26 -12.31
C GLN A 162 26.31 -10.52 -11.02
N VAL A 163 26.78 -11.03 -9.88
CA VAL A 163 26.57 -10.34 -8.59
C VAL A 163 27.62 -9.25 -8.43
N LEU A 164 27.17 -8.02 -8.19
CA LEU A 164 28.03 -6.88 -7.92
C LEU A 164 28.27 -6.76 -6.40
N PHE A 165 29.53 -6.92 -6.00
CA PHE A 165 30.01 -6.66 -4.64
C PHE A 165 30.71 -5.31 -4.58
N GLU A 166 31.11 -4.86 -3.39
CA GLU A 166 31.75 -3.55 -3.18
C GLU A 166 33.04 -3.40 -4.00
N ASP A 167 33.89 -4.43 -3.99
CA ASP A 167 35.22 -4.38 -4.60
C ASP A 167 35.41 -5.28 -5.83
N TRP A 168 34.40 -6.09 -6.19
CA TRP A 168 34.54 -7.08 -7.27
C TRP A 168 33.18 -7.51 -7.87
N ILE A 169 33.24 -8.15 -9.04
CA ILE A 169 32.10 -8.71 -9.76
C ILE A 169 32.23 -10.24 -9.76
N GLY A 170 31.16 -10.92 -9.38
CA GLY A 170 31.12 -12.39 -9.35
C GLY A 170 30.94 -13.05 -10.70
N ASP A 171 31.02 -14.38 -10.69
CA ASP A 171 30.82 -15.20 -11.87
C ASP A 171 29.41 -15.02 -12.45
N ALA A 172 29.34 -15.13 -13.79
CA ALA A 172 28.07 -15.08 -14.49
C ALA A 172 27.27 -16.36 -14.25
N TYR A 173 25.95 -16.20 -14.06
CA TYR A 173 25.02 -17.30 -13.96
C TYR A 173 23.81 -17.06 -14.87
N ASP A 174 23.26 -18.15 -15.40
CA ASP A 174 22.08 -18.10 -16.25
C ASP A 174 20.82 -17.89 -15.41
N VAL A 175 19.96 -16.98 -15.86
CA VAL A 175 18.65 -16.73 -15.23
C VAL A 175 17.57 -17.51 -15.96
N ILE A 176 17.15 -18.62 -15.37
CA ILE A 176 16.22 -19.57 -15.99
C ILE A 176 14.77 -19.10 -15.89
N ASN A 177 14.37 -18.54 -14.73
CA ASN A 177 13.00 -18.14 -14.44
C ASN A 177 12.93 -16.72 -13.86
N GLY A 178 11.72 -16.17 -13.91
CA GLY A 178 11.40 -14.90 -13.30
C GLY A 178 11.64 -13.68 -14.18
N ILE A 179 11.21 -12.54 -13.65
CA ILE A 179 11.34 -11.22 -14.27
C ILE A 179 12.27 -10.33 -13.45
N ASP A 180 12.88 -9.34 -14.09
CA ASP A 180 13.94 -8.53 -13.49
C ASP A 180 13.42 -7.51 -12.46
N GLN A 181 13.82 -7.68 -11.18
CA GLN A 181 13.57 -6.70 -10.13
C GLN A 181 14.35 -5.40 -10.41
N GLY A 182 13.70 -4.44 -11.08
CA GLY A 182 14.32 -3.19 -11.50
C GLY A 182 13.91 -2.75 -12.90
N GLU A 183 13.23 -3.62 -13.66
CA GLU A 183 12.60 -3.28 -14.92
C GLU A 183 11.23 -2.61 -14.70
N SER A 184 10.92 -1.61 -15.52
CA SER A 184 9.75 -0.75 -15.33
C SER A 184 8.40 -1.42 -15.63
N ILE A 185 8.38 -2.44 -16.50
CA ILE A 185 7.17 -3.15 -16.90
C ILE A 185 6.79 -4.29 -15.94
N CYS A 186 7.72 -4.75 -15.10
CA CYS A 186 7.52 -5.91 -14.22
C CYS A 186 6.30 -5.82 -13.29
N PRO A 187 5.99 -4.67 -12.65
CA PRO A 187 4.76 -4.52 -11.87
C PRO A 187 3.49 -4.82 -12.67
N LEU A 188 3.42 -4.33 -13.92
CA LEU A 188 2.28 -4.57 -14.79
C LEU A 188 2.20 -6.04 -15.23
N LEU A 189 3.33 -6.64 -15.60
CA LEU A 189 3.38 -8.06 -15.97
C LEU A 189 2.95 -8.96 -14.81
N TRP A 190 3.29 -8.61 -13.58
CA TRP A 190 2.81 -9.35 -12.40
C TRP A 190 1.28 -9.25 -12.25
N VAL A 191 0.71 -8.07 -12.44
CA VAL A 191 -0.76 -7.90 -12.42
C VAL A 191 -1.42 -8.78 -13.48
N ILE A 192 -0.90 -8.77 -14.72
CA ILE A 192 -1.42 -9.59 -15.83
C ILE A 192 -1.26 -11.09 -15.54
N TYR A 193 -0.11 -11.49 -15.00
CA TYR A 193 0.18 -12.88 -14.64
C TYR A 193 -0.77 -13.41 -13.57
N TYR A 194 -1.13 -12.57 -12.60
CA TYR A 194 -1.91 -12.96 -11.45
C TYR A 194 -3.43 -12.83 -11.67
N ASP A 195 -3.85 -12.03 -12.65
CA ASP A 195 -5.24 -11.78 -13.04
C ASP A 195 -6.13 -13.03 -13.20
N PRO A 196 -5.69 -14.13 -13.84
CA PRO A 196 -6.55 -15.31 -14.03
C PRO A 196 -7.04 -15.93 -12.71
N MET A 197 -6.25 -15.81 -11.64
CA MET A 197 -6.67 -16.26 -10.31
C MET A 197 -7.83 -15.40 -9.80
N PHE A 198 -7.71 -14.07 -9.90
CA PHE A 198 -8.77 -13.15 -9.49
C PHE A 198 -10.06 -13.37 -10.27
N GLU A 199 -9.96 -13.56 -11.59
CA GLU A 199 -11.11 -13.91 -12.44
C GLU A 199 -11.81 -15.16 -11.93
N LYS A 200 -11.04 -16.22 -11.68
CA LYS A 200 -11.60 -17.48 -11.23
C LYS A 200 -12.29 -17.31 -9.88
N ILE A 201 -11.67 -16.65 -8.90
CA ILE A 201 -12.28 -16.42 -7.59
C ILE A 201 -13.54 -15.56 -7.67
N ASN A 202 -13.52 -14.51 -8.49
CA ASN A 202 -14.67 -13.62 -8.65
C ASN A 202 -15.87 -14.35 -9.26
N THR A 203 -15.64 -15.31 -10.17
CA THR A 203 -16.69 -16.10 -10.84
C THR A 203 -17.22 -17.29 -10.01
N LEU A 204 -16.63 -17.63 -8.88
CA LEU A 204 -17.12 -18.72 -8.01
C LEU A 204 -18.39 -18.33 -7.25
N ASP A 205 -19.20 -19.33 -6.88
CA ASP A 205 -20.36 -19.16 -6.00
C ASP A 205 -19.96 -19.01 -4.52
N PHE A 206 -18.69 -19.24 -4.17
CA PHE A 206 -18.20 -19.04 -2.81
C PHE A 206 -18.03 -17.54 -2.52
N ASP A 207 -18.93 -17.02 -1.71
CA ASP A 207 -18.94 -15.62 -1.31
C ASP A 207 -17.75 -15.27 -0.39
N GLY A 208 -17.27 -14.04 -0.53
CA GLY A 208 -16.35 -13.41 0.41
C GLY A 208 -17.12 -12.65 1.47
N VAL A 209 -17.23 -11.34 1.30
CA VAL A 209 -18.12 -10.49 2.09
C VAL A 209 -19.12 -9.79 1.18
N ASN A 210 -20.39 -9.82 1.57
CA ASN A 210 -21.49 -9.14 0.88
C ASN A 210 -22.27 -8.28 1.89
N TYR A 211 -22.19 -6.97 1.70
CA TYR A 211 -22.85 -5.99 2.55
C TYR A 211 -23.76 -5.11 1.70
N THR A 212 -25.00 -4.94 2.16
CA THR A 212 -25.95 -4.00 1.58
C THR A 212 -26.17 -2.88 2.56
N THR A 213 -26.08 -1.64 2.11
CA THR A 213 -26.47 -0.47 2.89
C THR A 213 -27.65 0.21 2.21
N THR A 214 -28.57 0.70 3.02
CA THR A 214 -29.71 1.51 2.58
C THR A 214 -29.46 2.95 3.00
N LEU A 215 -29.68 3.88 2.08
CA LEU A 215 -29.71 5.31 2.35
C LEU A 215 -31.14 5.79 2.05
N PRO A 216 -31.88 6.35 3.01
CA PRO A 216 -33.19 6.92 2.72
C PRO A 216 -33.04 8.03 1.67
N LYS A 217 -33.93 8.10 0.67
CA LYS A 217 -33.86 9.17 -0.35
C LYS A 217 -34.27 10.54 0.20
N ARG A 218 -34.99 10.55 1.34
CA ARG A 218 -35.51 11.72 2.05
C ARG A 218 -35.37 11.53 3.56
N VAL A 219 -35.05 12.60 4.27
CA VAL A 219 -34.69 12.61 5.71
C VAL A 219 -35.83 12.16 6.62
N ASP A 220 -37.06 12.52 6.26
CA ASP A 220 -38.26 12.34 7.09
C ASP A 220 -39.23 11.29 6.50
N ASP A 221 -38.76 10.44 5.59
CA ASP A 221 -39.57 9.38 4.97
C ASP A 221 -39.23 8.03 5.63
N ASP A 222 -40.13 7.58 6.52
CA ASP A 222 -40.08 6.24 7.14
C ASP A 222 -40.57 5.14 6.17
N ASP A 223 -40.83 5.47 4.89
CA ASP A 223 -41.18 4.47 3.89
C ASP A 223 -39.99 3.52 3.63
N PRO A 224 -40.10 2.23 4.02
CA PRO A 224 -39.03 1.25 3.83
C PRO A 224 -38.68 1.01 2.35
N GLU A 225 -39.55 1.42 1.42
CA GLU A 225 -39.36 1.29 -0.03
C GLU A 225 -38.60 2.48 -0.64
N ASP A 226 -38.58 3.67 -0.01
CA ASP A 226 -37.95 4.88 -0.57
C ASP A 226 -36.46 5.04 -0.17
N VAL A 227 -35.69 3.97 -0.40
CA VAL A 227 -34.26 3.89 -0.07
C VAL A 227 -33.40 3.67 -1.32
N ILE A 228 -32.24 4.32 -1.39
CA ILE A 228 -31.14 3.97 -2.28
C ILE A 228 -30.40 2.78 -1.65
N ARG A 229 -30.33 1.66 -2.38
CA ARG A 229 -29.60 0.47 -1.96
C ARG A 229 -28.25 0.45 -2.66
N GLU A 230 -27.19 0.42 -1.87
CA GLU A 230 -25.82 0.25 -2.35
C GLU A 230 -25.27 -1.07 -1.83
N SER A 231 -24.68 -1.88 -2.70
CA SER A 231 -24.10 -3.17 -2.37
C SER A 231 -22.58 -3.14 -2.50
N PHE A 232 -21.90 -3.69 -1.49
CA PHE A 232 -20.46 -3.91 -1.48
C PHE A 232 -20.19 -5.40 -1.45
N SER A 233 -19.36 -5.87 -2.39
CA SER A 233 -18.86 -7.23 -2.42
C SER A 233 -17.34 -7.24 -2.57
N ALA A 234 -16.67 -8.08 -1.81
CA ALA A 234 -15.23 -8.30 -1.97
C ALA A 234 -14.85 -9.71 -1.49
N LYS A 235 -13.99 -10.39 -2.25
CA LYS A 235 -13.48 -11.74 -1.91
C LYS A 235 -11.98 -11.74 -1.66
N VAL A 236 -11.25 -11.10 -2.56
CA VAL A 236 -9.79 -11.06 -2.56
C VAL A 236 -9.33 -9.72 -3.09
N LEU A 237 -8.29 -9.18 -2.48
CA LEU A 237 -7.66 -7.92 -2.85
C LEU A 237 -6.17 -8.14 -3.01
N GLY A 238 -5.56 -7.51 -4.01
CA GLY A 238 -4.15 -7.63 -4.31
C GLY A 238 -3.45 -6.28 -4.38
N TYR A 239 -2.20 -6.23 -3.95
CA TYR A 239 -1.29 -5.14 -4.29
C TYR A 239 0.08 -5.73 -4.57
N LEU A 240 0.39 -5.93 -5.86
CA LEU A 240 1.49 -6.80 -6.29
C LEU A 240 1.33 -8.20 -5.67
N ASP A 241 2.30 -8.59 -4.85
CA ASP A 241 2.42 -9.88 -4.17
C ASP A 241 1.67 -9.93 -2.84
N ASP A 242 1.32 -8.78 -2.25
CA ASP A 242 0.49 -8.72 -1.04
C ASP A 242 -0.95 -9.10 -1.40
N THR A 243 -1.42 -10.24 -0.89
CA THR A 243 -2.78 -10.75 -1.14
C THR A 243 -3.57 -10.73 0.15
N THR A 244 -4.77 -10.15 0.13
CA THR A 244 -5.67 -10.07 1.29
C THR A 244 -7.03 -10.66 0.95
N TRP A 245 -7.44 -11.68 1.70
CA TRP A 245 -8.71 -12.38 1.53
C TRP A 245 -9.74 -11.86 2.53
N LEU A 246 -10.98 -11.76 2.08
CA LEU A 246 -12.13 -11.31 2.85
C LEU A 246 -13.20 -12.40 2.82
N ALA A 247 -13.66 -12.83 3.99
CA ALA A 247 -14.73 -13.79 4.11
C ALA A 247 -15.61 -13.50 5.32
N ASP A 248 -16.90 -13.79 5.22
CA ASP A 248 -17.83 -13.78 6.35
C ASP A 248 -17.82 -15.11 7.14
N ASN A 249 -17.28 -16.17 6.55
CA ASN A 249 -17.16 -17.48 7.16
C ASN A 249 -15.88 -18.22 6.72
N LEU A 250 -15.35 -19.05 7.62
CA LEU A 250 -14.09 -19.78 7.41
C LEU A 250 -14.21 -20.88 6.35
N LYS A 251 -15.41 -21.42 6.11
CA LYS A 251 -15.60 -22.46 5.08
C LYS A 251 -15.39 -21.87 3.69
N ASN A 252 -16.04 -20.75 3.36
CA ASN A 252 -15.85 -20.07 2.08
C ASN A 252 -14.42 -19.58 1.90
N LEU A 253 -13.79 -19.08 2.99
CA LEU A 253 -12.38 -18.75 2.97
C LEU A 253 -11.54 -19.94 2.53
N GLN A 254 -11.73 -21.12 3.15
CA GLN A 254 -10.99 -22.33 2.79
C GLN A 254 -11.25 -22.77 1.35
N HIS A 255 -12.49 -22.71 0.86
CA HIS A 255 -12.80 -23.05 -0.54
C HIS A 255 -12.09 -22.12 -1.52
N ASN A 256 -12.12 -20.80 -1.27
CA ASN A 256 -11.41 -19.82 -2.09
C ASN A 256 -9.89 -20.02 -2.04
N LEU A 257 -9.32 -20.35 -0.87
CA LEU A 257 -7.90 -20.66 -0.73
C LEU A 257 -7.50 -21.94 -1.47
N ASN A 258 -8.33 -22.99 -1.46
CA ASN A 258 -8.04 -24.22 -2.20
C ASN A 258 -7.90 -23.96 -3.71
N ILE A 259 -8.81 -23.14 -4.27
CA ILE A 259 -8.72 -22.76 -5.69
C ILE A 259 -7.48 -21.89 -5.97
N ALA A 260 -7.15 -20.99 -5.04
CA ALA A 260 -5.92 -20.21 -5.15
C ALA A 260 -4.67 -21.09 -5.09
N ASP A 261 -4.67 -22.12 -4.25
CA ASP A 261 -3.57 -23.08 -4.13
C ASP A 261 -3.36 -23.92 -5.37
N ASP A 262 -4.43 -24.38 -6.02
CA ASP A 262 -4.34 -25.04 -7.31
C ASP A 262 -3.65 -24.12 -8.35
N PHE A 263 -4.04 -22.84 -8.35
CA PHE A 263 -3.38 -21.84 -9.19
C PHE A 263 -1.92 -21.62 -8.78
N TYR A 264 -1.60 -21.56 -7.48
CA TYR A 264 -0.23 -21.36 -7.01
C TYR A 264 0.69 -22.53 -7.40
N GLN A 265 0.21 -23.77 -7.27
CA GLN A 265 0.94 -24.95 -7.71
C GLN A 265 1.18 -24.92 -9.22
N PHE A 266 0.14 -24.64 -9.99
CA PHE A 266 0.23 -24.50 -11.44
C PHE A 266 1.21 -23.39 -11.87
N ALA A 267 1.13 -22.24 -11.21
CA ALA A 267 1.93 -21.05 -11.51
C ALA A 267 3.31 -21.02 -10.83
N SER A 268 3.68 -22.09 -10.09
CA SER A 268 4.92 -22.17 -9.29
C SER A 268 5.10 -21.02 -8.28
N ILE A 269 3.99 -20.45 -7.80
CA ILE A 269 3.97 -19.41 -6.77
C ILE A 269 4.07 -20.09 -5.40
N LYS A 270 4.93 -19.54 -4.53
CA LYS A 270 5.11 -20.07 -3.18
C LYS A 270 4.55 -19.11 -2.14
N ILE A 271 3.73 -19.59 -1.21
CA ILE A 271 3.22 -18.79 -0.10
C ILE A 271 4.22 -18.81 1.08
N ASN A 272 4.37 -17.67 1.75
CA ASN A 272 5.05 -17.57 3.04
C ASN A 272 4.08 -17.84 4.20
N LYS A 273 3.86 -19.12 4.45
CA LYS A 273 2.95 -19.66 5.47
C LYS A 273 3.13 -18.97 6.85
N ARG A 274 4.39 -18.79 7.30
CA ARG A 274 4.71 -18.21 8.63
C ARG A 274 4.39 -16.72 8.79
N LYS A 275 4.33 -15.97 7.70
CA LYS A 275 4.00 -14.55 7.73
C LYS A 275 2.51 -14.28 7.54
N SER A 276 1.76 -15.30 7.13
CA SER A 276 0.32 -15.18 6.91
C SER A 276 -0.39 -15.10 8.26
N VAL A 277 -1.38 -14.21 8.37
CA VAL A 277 -2.12 -13.95 9.61
C VAL A 277 -3.59 -13.69 9.31
N ILE A 278 -4.45 -14.00 10.27
CA ILE A 278 -5.90 -13.77 10.17
C ILE A 278 -6.33 -12.77 11.23
N LEU A 279 -7.05 -11.73 10.80
CA LEU A 279 -7.81 -10.83 11.68
C LEU A 279 -9.28 -11.24 11.68
N HIS A 280 -9.96 -10.98 12.79
CA HIS A 280 -11.36 -11.31 12.96
C HIS A 280 -12.09 -10.29 13.85
N ASN A 281 -13.37 -10.07 13.60
CA ASN A 281 -14.17 -9.06 14.30
C ASN A 281 -15.07 -9.62 15.42
N ARG A 282 -14.93 -10.90 15.78
CA ARG A 282 -15.64 -11.52 16.92
C ARG A 282 -14.65 -12.20 17.85
N LYS A 283 -14.93 -12.30 19.15
CA LYS A 283 -14.06 -13.10 20.04
C LYS A 283 -14.08 -14.57 19.60
N LEU A 284 -12.89 -15.15 19.46
CA LEU A 284 -12.66 -16.55 19.15
C LEU A 284 -11.72 -17.09 20.24
N ASP A 285 -11.98 -18.31 20.71
CA ASP A 285 -11.14 -18.95 21.74
C ASP A 285 -9.85 -19.55 21.14
N GLU A 286 -9.87 -19.81 19.84
CA GLU A 286 -8.75 -20.35 19.08
C GLU A 286 -7.68 -19.29 18.81
N ARG A 287 -6.40 -19.69 18.97
CA ARG A 287 -5.24 -18.83 18.65
C ARG A 287 -4.64 -19.12 17.27
N MET A 288 -4.95 -20.29 16.72
CA MET A 288 -4.45 -20.78 15.44
C MET A 288 -5.62 -21.44 14.72
N LEU A 289 -5.72 -21.24 13.41
CA LEU A 289 -6.67 -21.94 12.56
C LEU A 289 -5.90 -22.88 11.66
N ASN A 290 -6.32 -24.13 11.67
CA ASN A 290 -5.80 -25.11 10.73
C ASN A 290 -6.46 -24.86 9.38
N LEU A 291 -5.69 -24.28 8.46
CA LEU A 291 -6.11 -24.08 7.08
C LEU A 291 -5.28 -24.99 6.19
N GLN A 292 -5.93 -25.63 5.24
CA GLN A 292 -5.24 -26.47 4.27
C GLN A 292 -4.58 -25.56 3.24
N PHE A 293 -3.26 -25.69 3.10
CA PHE A 293 -2.51 -25.10 2.00
C PHE A 293 -1.80 -26.19 1.20
N GLU A 294 -2.06 -26.23 -0.10
CA GLU A 294 -1.51 -27.24 -1.00
C GLU A 294 -1.92 -28.67 -0.55
N SER A 295 -1.00 -29.41 0.09
CA SER A 295 -1.20 -30.76 0.63
C SER A 295 -0.96 -30.82 2.14
N GLU A 296 -0.66 -29.68 2.77
CA GLU A 296 -0.29 -29.59 4.18
C GLU A 296 -1.32 -28.76 4.93
N ALA A 297 -1.75 -29.29 6.07
CA ALA A 297 -2.49 -28.53 7.06
C ALA A 297 -1.54 -27.54 7.74
N VAL A 298 -1.79 -26.24 7.60
CA VAL A 298 -0.96 -25.18 8.17
C VAL A 298 -1.75 -24.46 9.25
N ASP A 299 -1.15 -24.36 10.42
CA ASP A 299 -1.68 -23.52 11.48
C ASP A 299 -1.36 -22.06 11.18
N VAL A 300 -2.37 -21.31 10.73
CA VAL A 300 -2.28 -19.87 10.52
C VAL A 300 -2.64 -19.14 11.80
N LYS A 301 -1.83 -18.15 12.16
CA LYS A 301 -2.01 -17.38 13.38
C LYS A 301 -3.25 -16.51 13.30
N LEU A 302 -4.16 -16.64 14.28
CA LEU A 302 -5.19 -15.64 14.54
C LEU A 302 -4.62 -14.55 15.43
N LEU A 303 -4.81 -13.31 15.01
CA LEU A 303 -4.49 -12.19 15.86
C LEU A 303 -5.58 -12.03 16.93
N PRO A 304 -5.20 -11.83 18.21
CA PRO A 304 -6.13 -11.53 19.29
C PRO A 304 -7.18 -10.50 18.91
N TYR A 305 -8.39 -10.67 19.46
CA TYR A 305 -9.50 -9.75 19.23
C TYR A 305 -9.10 -8.28 19.51
N GLY A 306 -9.28 -7.41 18.51
CA GLY A 306 -8.94 -5.99 18.58
C GLY A 306 -7.48 -5.65 18.30
N GLN A 307 -6.60 -6.64 18.13
CA GLN A 307 -5.24 -6.39 17.68
C GLN A 307 -5.23 -6.02 16.19
N GLY A 308 -4.64 -4.87 15.88
CA GLY A 308 -4.39 -4.46 14.50
C GLY A 308 -3.07 -5.01 13.94
N THR A 309 -2.97 -5.06 12.62
CA THR A 309 -1.72 -5.36 11.90
C THR A 309 -1.47 -4.36 10.78
N ARG A 310 -0.24 -4.36 10.25
CA ARG A 310 0.18 -3.45 9.20
C ARG A 310 -0.19 -4.03 7.83
N ILE A 311 -1.01 -3.30 7.07
CA ILE A 311 -1.40 -3.62 5.69
C ILE A 311 -1.07 -2.40 4.83
N LEU A 312 -0.22 -2.58 3.80
CA LEU A 312 0.20 -1.52 2.87
C LEU A 312 0.66 -0.21 3.54
N GLY A 313 1.26 -0.31 4.72
CA GLY A 313 1.76 0.84 5.49
C GLY A 313 0.86 1.30 6.63
N VAL A 314 -0.44 1.00 6.59
CA VAL A 314 -1.45 1.43 7.58
C VAL A 314 -1.73 0.33 8.59
N TYR A 315 -2.06 0.69 9.83
CA TYR A 315 -2.49 -0.27 10.86
C TYR A 315 -4.02 -0.39 10.86
N LEU A 316 -4.52 -1.59 10.58
CA LEU A 316 -5.95 -1.90 10.54
C LEU A 316 -6.27 -3.03 11.52
N SER A 317 -7.42 -2.93 12.17
CA SER A 317 -7.98 -3.98 13.04
C SER A 317 -9.37 -4.36 12.55
N ALA A 318 -9.73 -5.64 12.64
CA ALA A 318 -11.01 -6.12 12.11
C ALA A 318 -12.24 -5.60 12.87
N ASN A 319 -12.08 -5.05 14.08
CA ASN A 319 -13.14 -4.43 14.88
C ASN A 319 -13.15 -2.89 14.80
N ASP A 320 -12.43 -2.31 13.84
CA ASP A 320 -12.27 -0.86 13.68
C ASP A 320 -11.69 -0.14 14.91
N SER A 321 -10.92 -0.87 15.74
CA SER A 321 -10.22 -0.27 16.87
C SER A 321 -9.03 0.56 16.39
N ASN A 322 -9.10 1.86 16.68
CA ASN A 322 -7.99 2.78 16.49
C ASN A 322 -6.93 2.68 17.60
N SER A 323 -7.09 1.81 18.60
CA SER A 323 -6.22 1.72 19.78
C SER A 323 -4.73 1.58 19.44
N THR A 324 -4.38 0.79 18.42
CA THR A 324 -2.99 0.58 18.01
C THR A 324 -2.40 1.83 17.35
N THR A 325 -3.19 2.52 16.55
CA THR A 325 -2.81 3.77 15.89
C THR A 325 -2.75 4.90 16.90
N ILE A 326 -3.73 5.01 17.80
CA ILE A 326 -3.78 5.95 18.93
C ILE A 326 -2.63 5.69 19.89
N ALA A 327 -2.26 4.45 20.23
CA ALA A 327 -1.10 4.17 21.07
C ALA A 327 0.21 4.64 20.43
N LYS A 328 0.28 4.65 19.10
CA LYS A 328 1.41 5.22 18.35
C LYS A 328 1.34 6.73 18.22
N ILE A 329 0.16 7.32 18.06
CA ILE A 329 -0.01 8.79 17.99
C ILE A 329 0.15 9.42 19.37
N ASN A 330 -0.48 8.86 20.40
CA ASN A 330 -0.27 9.23 21.80
C ASN A 330 1.16 8.98 22.28
N SER A 331 1.97 8.28 21.50
CA SER A 331 3.41 8.23 21.74
C SER A 331 4.16 9.49 21.28
N GLY A 332 3.51 10.49 20.69
CA GLY A 332 4.02 11.87 20.65
C GLY A 332 3.52 12.78 19.51
N THR A 333 3.66 14.08 19.71
CA THR A 333 3.24 15.16 18.80
C THR A 333 4.36 15.61 17.86
N TYR A 334 5.62 15.42 18.27
CA TYR A 334 6.80 15.98 17.59
C TYR A 334 7.69 14.87 17.04
N PRO A 335 7.62 14.51 15.74
CA PRO A 335 8.39 13.39 15.21
C PRO A 335 9.89 13.63 15.39
N ILE A 336 10.58 12.68 16.03
CA ILE A 336 11.97 12.85 16.48
C ILE A 336 12.94 13.07 15.31
N SER A 337 12.57 12.60 14.11
CA SER A 337 13.31 12.79 12.87
C SER A 337 13.47 14.25 12.45
N HIS A 338 12.59 15.15 12.90
CA HIS A 338 12.73 16.59 12.62
C HIS A 338 13.89 17.23 13.38
N TYR A 339 14.38 16.57 14.44
CA TYR A 339 15.39 17.12 15.33
C TYR A 339 16.73 16.38 15.27
N ILE A 340 16.77 15.19 14.66
CA ILE A 340 18.00 14.41 14.45
C ILE A 340 18.48 14.62 13.02
N ILE A 341 19.31 15.64 12.82
CA ILE A 341 19.85 16.02 11.51
C ILE A 341 21.38 15.87 11.58
N ASP A 342 21.85 14.63 11.63
CA ASP A 342 23.27 14.31 11.51
C ASP A 342 23.54 13.69 10.13
N PRO A 343 24.04 14.44 9.12
CA PRO A 343 24.26 13.91 7.78
C PRO A 343 25.18 12.67 7.74
N LYS A 344 26.07 12.52 8.73
CA LYS A 344 27.05 11.41 8.78
C LYS A 344 26.49 10.16 9.47
N HIS A 345 25.55 10.31 10.39
CA HIS A 345 25.06 9.21 11.23
C HIS A 345 23.54 9.02 11.24
N LEU A 346 22.79 9.77 10.42
CA LEU A 346 21.33 9.74 10.35
C LEU A 346 20.77 8.32 10.23
N TYR A 347 21.31 7.52 9.30
CA TYR A 347 20.86 6.15 9.09
C TYR A 347 21.01 5.27 10.35
N ASN A 348 22.14 5.40 11.05
CA ASN A 348 22.41 4.66 12.28
C ASN A 348 21.52 5.13 13.44
N HIS A 349 21.22 6.44 13.50
CA HIS A 349 20.27 7.00 14.47
C HIS A 349 18.87 6.45 14.24
N ILE A 350 18.36 6.50 12.99
CA ILE A 350 17.03 5.99 12.64
C ILE A 350 16.91 4.49 12.94
N LYS A 351 17.93 3.68 12.59
CA LYS A 351 17.97 2.25 12.88
C LYS A 351 17.90 1.96 14.39
N SER A 352 18.63 2.72 15.20
CA SER A 352 18.65 2.57 16.66
C SER A 352 17.31 2.98 17.30
N LEU A 353 16.75 4.12 16.89
CA LEU A 353 15.45 4.63 17.34
C LEU A 353 14.32 3.65 17.05
N ARG A 354 14.29 3.09 15.83
CA ARG A 354 13.30 2.10 15.43
C ARG A 354 13.38 0.82 16.25
N THR A 355 14.59 0.32 16.52
CA THR A 355 14.80 -0.86 17.39
C THR A 355 14.32 -0.59 18.83
N LYS A 356 14.40 0.66 19.28
CA LYS A 356 14.01 1.08 20.63
C LYS A 356 12.55 1.55 20.74
N GLY A 357 11.82 1.62 19.62
CA GLY A 357 10.42 2.04 19.58
C GLY A 357 10.21 3.55 19.76
N ILE A 358 11.24 4.36 19.50
CA ILE A 358 11.18 5.82 19.62
C ILE A 358 10.94 6.42 18.23
N PHE A 359 9.85 7.15 18.10
CA PHE A 359 9.37 7.82 16.89
C PHE A 359 9.15 9.32 17.12
N PHE A 360 8.90 9.74 18.36
CA PHE A 360 8.61 11.12 18.72
C PHE A 360 9.55 11.64 19.81
N LEU A 361 9.78 12.94 19.78
CA LEU A 361 10.56 13.65 20.77
C LEU A 361 9.86 13.61 22.14
N ASP A 362 8.52 13.60 22.17
CA ASP A 362 7.69 13.45 23.38
C ASP A 362 8.03 12.19 24.21
N GLN A 363 8.64 11.18 23.59
CA GLN A 363 9.03 9.94 24.28
C GLN A 363 10.36 10.06 25.04
N VAL A 364 11.08 11.17 24.85
CA VAL A 364 12.42 11.38 25.41
C VAL A 364 12.55 12.74 26.12
N ILE A 365 11.46 13.49 26.24
CA ILE A 365 11.40 14.79 26.93
C ILE A 365 10.36 14.73 28.05
N THR A 366 10.52 15.58 29.05
CA THR A 366 9.61 15.67 30.19
C THR A 366 8.19 16.07 29.76
N ILE A 367 7.19 15.72 30.57
CA ILE A 367 5.76 15.98 30.31
C ILE A 367 5.46 17.47 30.11
N ASP A 368 6.21 18.35 30.77
CA ASP A 368 6.11 19.81 30.62
C ASP A 368 6.84 20.35 29.38
N HIS A 369 7.42 19.47 28.56
CA HIS A 369 8.17 19.76 27.35
C HIS A 369 9.39 20.68 27.55
N ALA A 370 9.89 20.81 28.77
CA ALA A 370 10.96 21.75 29.10
C ALA A 370 12.36 21.13 29.10
N TYR A 371 12.48 19.82 29.33
CA TYR A 371 13.76 19.13 29.51
C TYR A 371 13.84 17.84 28.69
N LEU A 372 15.05 17.49 28.25
CA LEU A 372 15.37 16.15 27.78
C LEU A 372 15.51 15.23 29.00
N GLU A 373 14.75 14.13 29.03
CA GLU A 373 14.81 13.16 30.13
C GLU A 373 16.18 12.48 30.20
N ASP A 374 16.59 12.03 31.40
CA ASP A 374 17.80 11.23 31.52
C ASP A 374 17.62 9.90 30.80
N TYR A 375 18.67 9.45 30.10
CA TYR A 375 18.59 8.20 29.36
C TYR A 375 18.25 6.99 30.23
N ASN A 376 18.62 6.97 31.52
CA ASN A 376 18.26 5.88 32.41
C ASN A 376 16.75 5.81 32.68
N ASP A 377 16.07 6.95 32.68
CA ASP A 377 14.61 7.03 32.82
C ASP A 377 13.92 6.65 31.52
N ILE A 378 14.39 7.18 30.38
CA ILE A 378 13.95 6.77 29.05
C ILE A 378 14.10 5.24 28.88
N LYS A 379 15.22 4.66 29.32
CA LYS A 379 15.51 3.23 29.22
C LYS A 379 14.45 2.35 29.89
N LYS A 380 13.75 2.85 30.92
CA LYS A 380 12.70 2.10 31.61
C LYS A 380 11.50 1.82 30.70
N SER A 381 11.16 2.75 29.80
CA SER A 381 10.02 2.69 28.89
C SER A 381 10.32 2.06 27.52
N LEU A 382 11.58 1.75 27.21
CA LEU A 382 11.97 1.20 25.91
C LEU A 382 11.56 -0.25 25.70
N GLN A 383 11.18 -0.57 24.46
CA GLN A 383 10.92 -1.94 24.00
C GLN A 383 12.20 -2.81 24.03
N ASN A 384 13.36 -2.22 23.70
CA ASN A 384 14.66 -2.88 23.79
C ASN A 384 15.62 -2.11 24.70
N LYS A 385 15.90 -2.70 25.87
CA LYS A 385 16.71 -2.12 26.95
C LYS A 385 18.21 -2.46 26.88
N GLN A 386 18.64 -3.27 25.90
CA GLN A 386 20.04 -3.67 25.76
C GLN A 386 20.89 -2.57 25.10
N GLY A 387 22.19 -2.60 25.40
CA GLY A 387 23.21 -1.73 24.80
C GLY A 387 23.62 -0.51 25.64
N ARG A 388 24.71 0.14 25.20
CA ARG A 388 25.21 1.42 25.75
C ARG A 388 24.28 2.58 25.38
N ILE A 389 24.52 3.76 25.97
CA ILE A 389 23.80 5.00 25.62
C ILE A 389 23.93 5.25 24.11
N PRO A 390 22.82 5.35 23.37
CA PRO A 390 22.84 5.53 21.92
C PRO A 390 23.40 6.88 21.49
N ARG A 391 24.08 6.90 20.33
CA ARG A 391 24.62 8.13 19.74
C ARG A 391 23.56 9.20 19.47
N TRP A 392 22.35 8.79 19.10
CA TRP A 392 21.25 9.74 18.86
C TRP A 392 20.87 10.50 20.13
N TYR A 393 20.98 9.90 21.32
CA TYR A 393 20.66 10.56 22.58
C TYR A 393 21.69 11.64 22.90
N ASN A 394 22.98 11.32 22.74
CA ASN A 394 24.05 12.30 22.90
C ASN A 394 23.92 13.42 21.86
N PHE A 395 23.56 13.10 20.62
CA PHE A 395 23.29 14.10 19.59
C PHE A 395 22.15 15.06 19.99
N LEU A 396 21.02 14.54 20.49
CA LEU A 396 19.91 15.37 20.97
C LEU A 396 20.35 16.23 22.16
N LYS A 397 21.11 15.65 23.10
CA LYS A 397 21.65 16.38 24.25
C LYS A 397 22.55 17.53 23.80
N ASP A 398 23.49 17.28 22.90
CA ASP A 398 24.45 18.29 22.42
C ASP A 398 23.79 19.39 21.57
N LYS A 399 22.70 19.07 20.85
CA LYS A 399 22.09 19.98 19.86
C LYS A 399 20.81 20.66 20.33
N LEU A 400 20.05 20.03 21.20
CA LEU A 400 18.75 20.53 21.64
C LEU A 400 18.75 21.01 23.08
N THR A 401 19.82 20.79 23.87
CA THR A 401 19.84 21.20 25.28
C THR A 401 20.90 22.25 25.58
N LEU A 402 20.67 23.07 26.61
CA LEU A 402 21.70 23.89 27.22
C LEU A 402 22.67 22.99 28.02
N CYS A 403 23.97 23.21 27.86
CA CYS A 403 25.05 22.36 28.40
C CYS A 403 24.97 22.11 29.92
N SER A 404 24.24 22.92 30.68
CA SER A 404 24.25 22.92 32.14
C SER A 404 23.08 22.17 32.80
N ASN A 405 21.96 21.88 32.12
CA ASN A 405 20.77 21.33 32.79
C ASN A 405 19.78 20.55 31.91
N ASN A 406 20.19 20.03 30.75
CA ASN A 406 19.31 19.31 29.80
C ASN A 406 18.04 20.09 29.37
N ARG A 407 17.97 21.40 29.62
CA ARG A 407 16.82 22.24 29.24
C ARG A 407 16.81 22.44 27.73
N LEU A 408 15.65 22.22 27.12
CA LEU A 408 15.51 22.33 25.67
C LEU A 408 15.66 23.79 25.20
N THR A 409 16.39 24.00 24.09
CA THR A 409 16.60 25.30 23.45
C THR A 409 15.58 25.61 22.36
N ILE A 410 14.73 24.64 22.01
CA ILE A 410 13.76 24.72 20.93
C ILE A 410 12.37 25.11 21.46
N LYS A 411 11.67 25.98 20.73
CA LYS A 411 10.22 26.18 20.91
C LYS A 411 9.49 25.21 19.99
N LEU A 412 8.80 24.24 20.57
CA LEU A 412 8.17 23.14 19.83
C LEU A 412 7.03 23.59 18.89
N GLU A 413 6.54 24.83 19.03
CA GLU A 413 5.48 25.42 18.19
C GLU A 413 5.93 25.75 16.75
N ASN A 414 7.23 25.71 16.43
CA ASN A 414 7.74 25.98 15.08
C ASN A 414 8.53 24.79 14.51
N PRO A 415 8.06 24.11 13.45
CA PRO A 415 8.85 23.09 12.77
C PRO A 415 10.09 23.72 12.12
N ILE A 416 11.28 23.28 12.53
CA ILE A 416 12.56 23.93 12.18
C ILE A 416 12.97 23.72 10.71
N ILE A 417 12.36 22.78 9.97
CA ILE A 417 12.74 22.52 8.58
C ILE A 417 11.52 22.30 7.68
N LYS A 418 11.15 23.34 6.92
CA LYS A 418 10.43 23.20 5.64
C LYS A 418 11.50 23.17 4.55
N ASN A 419 11.61 22.07 3.80
CA ASN A 419 12.41 22.07 2.56
C ASN A 419 11.72 23.04 1.56
N PRO A 420 12.29 24.22 1.28
CA PRO A 420 11.60 25.25 0.50
C PRO A 420 11.56 24.92 -1.00
N ARG A 421 12.24 23.86 -1.45
CA ARG A 421 12.33 23.46 -2.86
C ARG A 421 11.26 22.47 -3.32
N ILE A 422 10.43 21.96 -2.40
CA ILE A 422 9.33 21.06 -2.75
C ILE A 422 8.04 21.90 -2.77
N GLU A 423 7.61 22.28 -3.96
CA GLU A 423 6.30 22.89 -4.17
C GLU A 423 5.23 21.85 -3.82
N ARG A 424 4.43 22.13 -2.79
CA ARG A 424 3.32 21.26 -2.40
C ARG A 424 2.12 21.55 -3.31
N LEU A 425 1.48 20.50 -3.82
CA LEU A 425 0.20 20.62 -4.50
C LEU A 425 -0.80 21.32 -3.57
N ARG A 426 -1.45 22.37 -4.07
CA ARG A 426 -2.57 23.01 -3.35
C ARG A 426 -3.70 22.00 -3.25
N SER A 427 -4.32 21.91 -2.08
CA SER A 427 -5.55 21.15 -1.89
C SER A 427 -6.58 21.58 -2.94
N PRO A 428 -7.34 20.65 -3.55
CA PRO A 428 -8.55 21.02 -4.27
C PRO A 428 -9.42 21.85 -3.33
N SER A 429 -10.08 22.87 -3.84
CA SER A 429 -11.04 23.65 -3.07
C SER A 429 -12.09 22.70 -2.49
N THR A 430 -12.12 22.58 -1.16
CA THR A 430 -13.24 21.92 -0.48
C THR A 430 -14.48 22.72 -0.81
N ILE A 431 -15.47 22.06 -1.41
CA ILE A 431 -16.79 22.65 -1.63
C ILE A 431 -17.39 22.87 -0.25
N ASN A 432 -17.50 24.12 0.17
CA ASN A 432 -18.09 24.50 1.45
C ASN A 432 -19.63 24.54 1.38
N GLU A 433 -20.19 24.34 0.19
CA GLU A 433 -21.63 24.35 -0.04
C GLU A 433 -22.23 22.96 0.16
N PRO A 434 -23.43 22.86 0.77
CA PRO A 434 -24.13 21.60 0.89
C PRO A 434 -24.45 20.99 -0.48
N VAL A 435 -24.19 19.71 -0.67
CA VAL A 435 -24.36 19.03 -1.96
C VAL A 435 -25.50 18.02 -1.86
N THR A 436 -26.33 17.93 -2.91
CA THR A 436 -27.33 16.86 -3.05
C THR A 436 -26.67 15.57 -3.52
N TYR A 437 -27.22 14.40 -3.18
CA TYR A 437 -26.62 13.07 -3.47
C TYR A 437 -26.34 12.74 -4.96
N LYS A 438 -26.63 13.65 -5.91
CA LYS A 438 -26.39 13.47 -7.34
C LYS A 438 -25.02 14.03 -7.74
N GLY A 439 -24.09 13.16 -8.15
CA GLY A 439 -22.76 13.54 -8.65
C GLY A 439 -21.83 12.34 -8.85
N PRO A 440 -20.58 12.54 -9.30
CA PRO A 440 -19.61 11.46 -9.59
C PRO A 440 -19.05 10.75 -8.35
N ARG A 441 -19.63 10.96 -7.16
CA ARG A 441 -19.10 10.47 -5.87
C ARG A 441 -19.75 9.14 -5.51
N LYS A 442 -18.95 8.16 -5.08
CA LYS A 442 -19.46 6.93 -4.45
C LYS A 442 -19.63 7.16 -2.96
N TRP A 443 -20.81 6.81 -2.44
CA TRP A 443 -21.19 7.04 -1.04
C TRP A 443 -21.29 5.71 -0.31
N PHE A 444 -20.68 5.61 0.87
CA PHE A 444 -20.81 4.41 1.72
C PHE A 444 -20.78 4.81 3.19
N HIS A 445 -21.84 4.50 3.95
CA HIS A 445 -21.99 4.81 5.38
C HIS A 445 -21.50 6.25 5.75
N GLU A 446 -22.12 7.29 5.16
CA GLU A 446 -21.84 8.72 5.42
C GLU A 446 -20.45 9.23 4.97
N LYS A 447 -19.68 8.41 4.26
CA LYS A 447 -18.38 8.79 3.69
C LYS A 447 -18.48 8.91 2.18
N ALA A 448 -18.03 10.05 1.64
CA ALA A 448 -17.87 10.28 0.22
C ALA A 448 -16.43 9.96 -0.18
N ILE A 449 -16.26 9.11 -1.18
CA ILE A 449 -14.94 8.88 -1.78
C ILE A 449 -14.87 9.71 -3.06
N LEU A 450 -13.92 10.66 -3.09
CA LEU A 450 -13.60 11.45 -4.27
C LEU A 450 -12.21 11.02 -4.78
N SER A 451 -12.19 10.27 -5.88
CA SER A 451 -10.95 10.02 -6.61
C SER A 451 -10.73 11.15 -7.61
N ILE A 452 -9.60 11.85 -7.52
CA ILE A 452 -9.19 12.83 -8.53
C ILE A 452 -7.96 12.27 -9.22
N HIS A 453 -8.03 12.17 -10.55
CA HIS A 453 -6.92 11.74 -11.39
C HIS A 453 -6.45 12.91 -12.28
N PRO A 454 -5.67 13.88 -11.77
CA PRO A 454 -5.14 14.92 -12.64
C PRO A 454 -4.12 14.30 -13.61
N SER A 455 -4.24 14.64 -14.89
CA SER A 455 -3.29 14.25 -15.93
C SER A 455 -1.85 14.59 -15.50
N HIS A 456 -0.95 13.60 -15.56
CA HIS A 456 0.48 13.70 -15.21
C HIS A 456 0.84 13.83 -13.71
N SER A 457 -0.07 13.49 -12.79
CA SER A 457 0.21 13.46 -11.35
C SER A 457 -0.06 12.08 -10.73
N VAL A 458 0.47 11.86 -9.52
CA VAL A 458 0.15 10.65 -8.74
C VAL A 458 -1.35 10.68 -8.44
N PRO A 459 -2.11 9.61 -8.74
CA PRO A 459 -3.53 9.54 -8.42
C PRO A 459 -3.72 9.84 -6.92
N THR A 460 -4.49 10.89 -6.65
CA THR A 460 -4.70 11.39 -5.29
C THR A 460 -6.15 11.19 -4.93
N LEU A 461 -6.38 10.35 -3.92
CA LEU A 461 -7.72 9.96 -3.52
C LEU A 461 -8.05 10.63 -2.19
N TYR A 462 -9.18 11.33 -2.16
CA TYR A 462 -9.69 12.07 -1.00
C TYR A 462 -10.89 11.33 -0.43
N ALA A 463 -10.82 10.98 0.86
CA ALA A 463 -11.98 10.55 1.62
C ALA A 463 -12.51 11.74 2.40
N GLU A 464 -13.78 12.10 2.16
CA GLU A 464 -14.47 13.15 2.91
C GLU A 464 -15.57 12.52 3.76
N HIS A 465 -15.64 12.91 5.02
CA HIS A 465 -16.72 12.51 5.92
C HIS A 465 -17.78 13.60 5.89
N TRP A 466 -19.00 13.21 5.55
CA TRP A 466 -20.13 14.11 5.38
C TRP A 466 -21.19 13.76 6.41
N ILE A 467 -21.63 14.76 7.18
CA ILE A 467 -22.67 14.59 8.18
C ILE A 467 -23.98 15.12 7.65
N HIS A 468 -25.06 14.48 8.08
CA HIS A 468 -26.40 14.94 7.77
C HIS A 468 -26.70 16.25 8.50
N VAL A 469 -27.30 17.22 7.79
CA VAL A 469 -27.78 18.46 8.41
C VAL A 469 -29.29 18.51 8.30
N PRO A 470 -30.02 18.67 9.41
CA PRO A 470 -31.43 19.00 9.34
C PRO A 470 -31.57 20.36 8.63
N ASP A 471 -32.33 20.40 7.53
CA ASP A 471 -32.69 21.66 6.89
C ASP A 471 -33.67 22.43 7.80
N THR A 472 -33.13 23.36 8.59
CA THR A 472 -33.90 24.16 9.55
C THR A 472 -34.55 25.38 8.91
N GLN A 473 -34.31 25.66 7.62
CA GLN A 473 -34.73 26.90 6.96
C GLN A 473 -35.82 26.72 5.89
N SER A 474 -36.14 25.50 5.44
CA SER A 474 -37.20 25.31 4.45
C SER A 474 -38.61 25.23 5.08
N GLN A 475 -39.54 26.05 4.58
CA GLN A 475 -40.99 25.92 4.82
C GLN A 475 -41.62 24.68 4.13
N LEU A 476 -40.78 23.78 3.62
CA LEU A 476 -41.20 22.58 2.92
C LEU A 476 -41.75 21.55 3.92
N THR A 477 -42.80 20.84 3.52
CA THR A 477 -43.34 19.73 4.31
C THR A 477 -42.27 18.65 4.46
N PRO A 478 -42.25 17.87 5.56
CA PRO A 478 -41.22 16.84 5.81
C PRO A 478 -40.95 15.94 4.60
N ARG A 479 -42.00 15.57 3.85
CA ARG A 479 -41.95 14.75 2.62
C ARG A 479 -41.27 15.39 1.40
N SER A 480 -40.97 16.68 1.42
CA SER A 480 -40.38 17.43 0.31
C SER A 480 -38.98 18.00 0.62
N ARG A 481 -38.40 17.64 1.77
CA ARG A 481 -37.03 18.02 2.15
C ARG A 481 -36.00 17.16 1.41
N SER A 482 -34.97 17.82 0.87
CA SER A 482 -33.85 17.14 0.22
C SER A 482 -32.85 16.65 1.27
N ASN A 483 -32.18 15.51 1.03
CA ASN A 483 -31.04 15.07 1.85
C ASN A 483 -29.87 16.03 1.66
N ILE A 484 -29.65 16.92 2.62
CA ILE A 484 -28.56 17.89 2.60
C ILE A 484 -27.43 17.35 3.48
N LEU A 485 -26.30 17.07 2.83
CA LEU A 485 -25.06 16.71 3.52
C LEU A 485 -24.15 17.93 3.62
N GLN A 486 -23.52 18.12 4.77
CA GLN A 486 -22.41 19.07 4.92
C GLN A 486 -21.11 18.35 5.28
N PRO A 487 -19.93 18.91 4.92
CA PRO A 487 -18.66 18.40 5.39
C PRO A 487 -18.62 18.40 6.92
N CYS A 488 -18.15 17.31 7.53
CA CYS A 488 -17.98 17.28 8.98
C CYS A 488 -17.01 18.37 9.44
N SER A 489 -17.43 19.26 10.36
CA SER A 489 -16.60 20.37 10.86
C SER A 489 -15.31 19.89 11.54
N GLY A 490 -15.33 18.71 12.16
CA GLY A 490 -14.14 18.06 12.73
C GLY A 490 -13.07 17.73 11.67
N CYS A 491 -13.47 17.48 10.41
CA CYS A 491 -12.54 17.22 9.32
C CYS A 491 -11.81 18.47 8.83
N ASN A 492 -12.33 19.67 9.11
CA ASN A 492 -11.65 20.95 8.82
C ASN A 492 -10.53 21.29 9.82
N LEU A 493 -10.52 20.64 11.00
CA LEU A 493 -9.53 20.90 12.05
C LEU A 493 -8.23 20.08 11.87
N HIS A 494 -8.22 19.09 10.98
CA HIS A 494 -7.08 18.19 10.79
C HIS A 494 -6.41 18.42 9.43
N PHE A 495 -5.21 19.03 9.46
CA PHE A 495 -4.34 19.17 8.30
C PHE A 495 -3.33 18.00 8.27
N PRO A 496 -3.29 17.17 7.20
CA PRO A 496 -2.23 16.19 7.05
C PRO A 496 -0.93 16.94 6.74
N TYR A 497 -0.04 17.04 7.72
CA TYR A 497 1.29 17.63 7.51
C TYR A 497 2.16 16.83 6.52
N PHE A 498 1.74 15.59 6.21
CA PHE A 498 2.35 14.67 5.26
C PHE A 498 1.53 14.50 3.98
N VAL A 499 2.21 14.52 2.84
CA VAL A 499 1.67 13.97 1.58
C VAL A 499 1.48 12.47 1.79
N GLY A 500 0.23 11.99 1.78
CA GLY A 500 -0.11 10.57 1.99
C GLY A 500 -0.58 10.18 3.39
N ASP A 501 -1.00 11.12 4.23
CA ASP A 501 -1.73 10.80 5.46
C ASP A 501 -3.22 10.52 5.13
N CYS A 502 -3.64 9.29 5.43
CA CYS A 502 -4.84 8.66 4.86
C CYS A 502 -5.83 8.14 5.92
N GLN A 503 -5.78 8.67 7.15
CA GLN A 503 -6.82 8.40 8.15
C GLN A 503 -8.13 9.12 7.77
N ALA A 504 -9.27 8.49 8.08
CA ALA A 504 -10.55 9.22 8.08
C ALA A 504 -10.43 10.38 9.06
N LYS A 505 -10.72 11.60 8.61
CA LYS A 505 -10.46 12.87 9.32
C LYS A 505 -11.37 13.13 10.54
N CYS A 506 -11.85 12.10 11.23
CA CYS A 506 -12.70 12.22 12.41
C CYS A 506 -12.24 11.30 13.55
N ILE A 507 -11.68 11.88 14.61
CA ILE A 507 -11.71 11.29 15.95
C ILE A 507 -12.91 11.92 16.66
N LEU A 508 -14.03 11.20 16.72
CA LEU A 508 -15.12 11.57 17.62
C LEU A 508 -14.85 10.94 18.98
N LYS A 509 -14.71 11.77 20.00
CA LYS A 509 -14.84 11.36 21.40
C LYS A 509 -16.33 11.40 21.71
N LEU A 510 -16.95 10.23 21.91
CA LEU A 510 -18.27 10.16 22.52
C LEU A 510 -18.17 10.68 23.97
N GLN A 511 -19.08 11.57 24.35
CA GLN A 511 -19.47 11.70 25.77
C GLN A 511 -20.35 10.51 26.15
#